data_AF-A0A973N2N4-F1
#
_entry.id   AF-A0A973N2N4-F1
#
_cell.length_a   1.000
_cell.length_b   1.000
_cell.length_c   1.000
_cell.angle_alpha   90.00
_cell.angle_beta   90.00
_cell.angle_gamma   90.00
#
_symmetry.space_group_name_H-M   'P 1'
#
loop_
_entity.id
_entity.type
_entity.pdbx_description
1 polymer ?
#
loop_
_entity_poly.entity_id
_entity_poly.type
_entity_poly.pdbx_seq_one_letter_code
_entity_poly.pdbx_strand_id
1 'polypeptide(L)'
;ALHLEATRHDEPWAAALEPLARAFADRLGAYLEVMTYSIRVGTHFNTSFAIVLAMDWAEVFDAPLAEQMRKRAHDWFGGDRDCQAWEPGGDEFLSSALCEALCMARCDPASFRQWFAAFLPRTAERQPATLFTPATVSDRSDGKIAHLDGLNLSRAWCWRTIALLLPATEREVALDAADRHLGAAMPHLSGDYAGEHWLATFALLALLSPGSA
;
A
#
# COMPACT_ATOMS: atom_id res chain seq x y z
N ALA A 1 3.27 8.20 -10.56
CA ALA A 1 1.85 8.59 -10.45
C ALA A 1 1.51 9.88 -11.24
N LEU A 2 1.92 11.08 -10.81
CA LEU A 2 1.44 12.35 -11.40
C LEU A 2 1.68 12.48 -12.93
N HIS A 3 2.88 12.16 -13.41
CA HIS A 3 3.15 12.17 -14.86
C HIS A 3 2.26 11.20 -15.63
N LEU A 4 2.06 9.97 -15.12
CA LEU A 4 1.18 8.99 -15.76
C LEU A 4 -0.26 9.51 -15.82
N GLU A 5 -0.76 10.12 -14.74
CA GLU A 5 -2.09 10.72 -14.75
C GLU A 5 -2.20 11.86 -15.78
N ALA A 6 -1.20 12.74 -15.83
CA ALA A 6 -1.16 13.83 -16.80
C ALA A 6 -1.22 13.34 -18.26
N THR A 7 -0.74 12.12 -18.55
CA THR A 7 -0.80 11.54 -19.91
C THR A 7 -2.22 11.16 -20.36
N ARG A 8 -3.19 11.16 -19.45
CA ARG A 8 -4.62 10.88 -19.74
C ARG A 8 -5.39 12.12 -20.20
N HIS A 9 -4.75 13.28 -20.21
CA HIS A 9 -5.34 14.54 -20.62
C HIS A 9 -4.66 15.06 -21.89
N ASP A 10 -5.41 15.73 -22.76
CA ASP A 10 -4.90 16.32 -24.01
C ASP A 10 -4.12 17.64 -23.79
N GLU A 11 -3.65 17.88 -22.57
CA GLU A 11 -2.94 19.11 -22.14
C GLU A 11 -1.42 18.90 -22.14
N PRO A 12 -0.59 19.97 -22.25
CA PRO A 12 0.87 19.83 -22.33
C PRO A 12 1.56 19.44 -21.01
N TRP A 13 0.78 19.11 -19.97
CA TRP A 13 1.30 18.78 -18.63
C TRP A 13 2.17 17.54 -18.63
N ALA A 14 1.81 16.51 -19.40
CA ALA A 14 2.62 15.28 -19.49
C ALA A 14 4.03 15.59 -19.98
N ALA A 15 4.16 16.28 -21.10
CA ALA A 15 5.45 16.68 -21.66
C ALA A 15 6.26 17.57 -20.70
N ALA A 16 5.59 18.48 -19.98
CA ALA A 16 6.24 19.34 -18.99
C ALA A 16 6.75 18.56 -17.76
N LEU A 17 6.04 17.50 -17.35
CA LEU A 17 6.35 16.69 -16.16
C LEU A 17 7.32 15.54 -16.45
N GLU A 18 7.45 15.10 -17.70
CA GLU A 18 8.26 13.93 -18.06
C GLU A 18 9.72 14.05 -17.57
N PRO A 19 10.44 15.18 -17.75
CA PRO A 19 11.83 15.27 -17.30
C PRO A 19 11.99 15.04 -15.79
N LEU A 20 11.03 15.50 -14.99
CA LEU A 20 11.04 15.29 -13.55
C LEU A 20 10.75 13.83 -13.20
N ALA A 21 9.79 13.19 -13.88
CA ALA A 21 9.47 11.78 -13.68
C ALA A 21 10.68 10.88 -13.99
N ARG A 22 11.37 11.13 -15.11
CA ARG A 22 12.62 10.46 -15.49
C ARG A 22 13.71 10.63 -14.42
N ALA A 23 13.89 11.85 -13.93
CA ALA A 23 14.87 12.14 -12.88
C ALA A 23 14.60 11.37 -11.57
N PHE A 24 13.35 11.16 -11.19
CA PHE A 24 12.99 10.31 -10.05
C PHE A 24 13.20 8.82 -10.35
N ALA A 25 12.85 8.36 -11.55
CA ALA A 25 13.07 6.98 -11.99
C ALA A 25 14.55 6.58 -11.92
N ASP A 26 15.44 7.41 -12.45
CA ASP A 26 16.89 7.19 -12.40
C ASP A 26 17.41 7.06 -10.96
N ARG A 27 16.95 7.96 -10.07
CA ARG A 27 17.35 7.97 -8.65
C ARG A 27 16.80 6.78 -7.89
N LEU A 28 15.57 6.38 -8.17
CA LEU A 28 14.97 5.19 -7.59
C LEU A 28 15.75 3.95 -8.03
N GLY A 29 16.02 3.80 -9.34
CA GLY A 29 16.82 2.70 -9.87
C GLY A 29 18.20 2.60 -9.20
N ALA A 30 18.94 3.71 -9.14
CA ALA A 30 20.25 3.77 -8.48
C ALA A 30 20.16 3.44 -6.98
N TYR A 31 19.11 3.89 -6.29
CA TYR A 31 18.94 3.58 -4.86
C TYR A 31 18.58 2.11 -4.63
N LEU A 32 17.74 1.53 -5.49
CA LEU A 32 17.41 0.10 -5.46
C LEU A 32 18.65 -0.78 -5.69
N GLU A 33 19.65 -0.34 -6.45
CA GLU A 33 20.91 -1.08 -6.63
C GLU A 33 21.71 -1.24 -5.34
N VAL A 34 21.79 -0.18 -4.54
CA VAL A 34 22.59 -0.17 -3.30
C VAL A 34 21.82 -0.67 -2.07
N MET A 35 20.48 -0.72 -2.15
CA MET A 35 19.64 -1.17 -1.04
C MET A 35 19.77 -2.68 -0.81
N THR A 36 20.32 -3.05 0.35
CA THR A 36 20.44 -4.46 0.78
C THR A 36 19.14 -4.99 1.38
N TYR A 37 18.49 -4.19 2.24
CA TYR A 37 17.27 -4.56 2.96
C TYR A 37 16.13 -3.61 2.61
N SER A 38 14.91 -4.14 2.51
CA SER A 38 13.72 -3.31 2.39
C SER A 38 13.45 -2.53 3.68
N ILE A 39 12.86 -1.35 3.54
CA ILE A 39 12.39 -0.54 4.65
C ILE A 39 10.89 -0.79 4.83
N ARG A 40 10.51 -1.30 6.00
CA ARG A 40 9.15 -1.79 6.28
C ARG A 40 8.33 -0.87 7.17
N VAL A 41 8.88 0.25 7.64
CA VAL A 41 8.16 1.18 8.53
C VAL A 41 6.79 1.58 7.96
N GLY A 42 5.75 1.66 8.80
CA GLY A 42 4.40 2.08 8.39
C GLY A 42 4.26 3.58 8.09
N THR A 43 5.33 4.23 7.65
CA THR A 43 5.39 5.67 7.38
C THR A 43 6.06 5.96 6.02
N HIS A 44 6.60 7.16 5.81
CA HIS A 44 6.97 7.70 4.49
C HIS A 44 8.01 6.87 3.74
N PHE A 45 8.89 6.16 4.47
CA PHE A 45 10.02 5.44 3.88
C PHE A 45 9.71 3.97 3.57
N ASN A 46 8.44 3.59 3.42
CA ASN A 46 8.06 2.21 3.14
C ASN A 46 8.39 1.79 1.69
N THR A 47 9.31 0.83 1.53
CA THR A 47 9.79 0.38 0.22
C THR A 47 8.70 -0.33 -0.58
N SER A 48 7.86 -1.15 0.07
CA SER A 48 6.79 -1.88 -0.61
C SER A 48 5.74 -0.93 -1.20
N PHE A 49 5.37 0.11 -0.45
CA PHE A 49 4.46 1.16 -0.91
C PHE A 49 5.07 1.98 -2.05
N ALA A 50 6.36 2.32 -1.97
CA ALA A 50 7.05 3.03 -3.04
C ALA A 50 7.04 2.23 -4.37
N ILE A 51 7.26 0.91 -4.30
CA ILE A 51 7.16 0.02 -5.48
C ILE A 51 5.74 0.03 -6.04
N VAL A 52 4.71 -0.14 -5.20
CA VAL A 52 3.31 -0.14 -5.62
C VAL A 52 2.96 1.16 -6.38
N LEU A 53 3.37 2.32 -5.88
CA LEU A 53 3.08 3.62 -6.52
C LEU A 53 3.87 3.87 -7.81
N ALA A 54 5.08 3.33 -7.92
CA ALA A 54 5.97 3.54 -9.07
C ALA A 54 5.70 2.56 -10.21
N MET A 55 5.17 1.37 -9.91
CA MET A 55 5.05 0.27 -10.88
C MET A 55 4.25 0.65 -12.13
N ASP A 56 3.08 1.28 -11.99
CA ASP A 56 2.24 1.64 -13.14
C ASP A 56 2.94 2.62 -14.09
N TRP A 57 3.73 3.55 -13.54
CA TRP A 57 4.51 4.47 -14.38
C TRP A 57 5.66 3.73 -15.06
N ALA A 58 6.39 2.89 -14.31
CA ALA A 58 7.53 2.15 -14.84
C ALA A 58 7.11 1.18 -15.96
N GLU A 59 5.98 0.50 -15.82
CA GLU A 59 5.51 -0.42 -16.88
C GLU A 59 5.21 0.27 -18.21
N VAL A 60 4.75 1.52 -18.17
CA VAL A 60 4.43 2.28 -19.38
C VAL A 60 5.68 2.98 -19.95
N PHE A 61 6.53 3.53 -19.09
CA PHE A 61 7.59 4.45 -19.51
C PHE A 61 9.01 3.93 -19.29
N ASP A 62 9.22 2.92 -18.44
CA ASP A 62 10.55 2.45 -18.01
C ASP A 62 10.54 0.95 -17.63
N ALA A 63 10.42 0.10 -18.66
CA ALA A 63 10.37 -1.35 -18.48
C ALA A 63 11.59 -1.92 -17.71
N PRO A 64 12.83 -1.45 -17.90
CA PRO A 64 13.97 -1.86 -17.07
C PRO A 64 13.77 -1.59 -15.57
N LEU A 65 13.29 -0.40 -15.19
CA LEU A 65 13.02 -0.09 -13.79
C LEU A 65 11.89 -0.97 -13.22
N ALA A 66 10.84 -1.22 -14.01
CA ALA A 66 9.75 -2.12 -13.60
C ALA A 66 10.30 -3.53 -13.28
N GLU A 67 11.17 -4.06 -14.14
CA GLU A 67 11.79 -5.36 -13.92
C GLU A 67 12.72 -5.38 -12.71
N GLN A 68 13.51 -4.32 -12.52
CA GLN A 68 14.35 -4.16 -11.32
C GLN A 68 13.51 -4.16 -10.04
N MET A 69 12.37 -3.45 -10.01
CA MET A 69 11.46 -3.42 -8.87
C MET A 69 10.84 -4.80 -8.60
N ARG A 70 10.40 -5.55 -9.63
CA ARG A 70 9.89 -6.92 -9.44
C ARG A 70 10.94 -7.84 -8.85
N LYS A 71 12.16 -7.79 -9.41
CA LYS A 71 13.30 -8.56 -8.89
C LYS A 71 13.57 -8.22 -7.43
N ARG A 72 13.62 -6.94 -7.07
CA ARG A 72 13.87 -6.50 -5.69
C ARG A 72 12.74 -6.89 -4.73
N ALA A 73 11.48 -6.80 -5.14
CA ALA A 73 10.36 -7.27 -4.34
C ALA A 73 10.50 -8.78 -4.04
N HIS A 74 10.85 -9.59 -5.05
CA HIS A 74 11.10 -11.00 -4.85
C HIS A 74 12.30 -11.27 -3.92
N ASP A 75 13.43 -10.57 -4.13
CA ASP A 75 14.64 -10.71 -3.31
C ASP A 75 14.37 -10.38 -1.82
N TRP A 76 13.55 -9.37 -1.54
CA TRP A 76 13.28 -8.92 -0.17
C TRP A 76 12.13 -9.64 0.52
N PHE A 77 11.07 -9.99 -0.20
CA PHE A 77 9.81 -10.45 0.39
C PHE A 77 9.44 -11.88 0.00
N GLY A 78 10.03 -12.46 -1.05
CA GLY A 78 9.67 -13.78 -1.55
C GLY A 78 9.87 -14.91 -0.52
N GLY A 79 10.81 -14.72 0.41
CA GLY A 79 11.10 -15.64 1.51
C GLY A 79 10.27 -15.45 2.78
N ASP A 80 9.45 -14.40 2.88
CA ASP A 80 8.79 -14.05 4.14
C ASP A 80 7.62 -14.97 4.47
N ARG A 81 7.57 -15.42 5.72
CA ARG A 81 6.61 -16.42 6.21
C ARG A 81 6.13 -16.02 7.59
N ASP A 82 4.91 -16.46 7.92
CA ASP A 82 4.32 -16.31 9.26
C ASP A 82 4.48 -14.89 9.84
N CYS A 83 4.07 -13.89 9.07
CA CYS A 83 4.21 -12.48 9.41
C CYS A 83 3.55 -12.20 10.76
N GLN A 84 4.30 -11.56 11.67
CA GLN A 84 3.82 -11.26 13.03
C GLN A 84 3.01 -9.96 13.11
N ALA A 85 3.16 -9.06 12.13
CA ALA A 85 2.51 -7.75 12.08
C ALA A 85 2.61 -6.92 13.38
N TRP A 86 3.83 -6.47 13.70
CA TRP A 86 4.14 -5.60 14.85
C TRP A 86 3.50 -4.20 14.83
N GLU A 87 2.68 -3.91 13.81
CA GLU A 87 1.85 -2.71 13.69
C GLU A 87 0.60 -2.79 14.61
N PRO A 88 0.02 -1.66 15.06
CA PRO A 88 0.38 -0.27 14.72
C PRO A 88 1.53 0.31 15.55
N GLY A 89 2.41 1.05 14.91
CA GLY A 89 3.23 2.10 15.52
C GLY A 89 2.44 3.39 15.69
N GLY A 90 2.84 4.25 16.65
CA GLY A 90 2.03 5.40 17.08
C GLY A 90 1.84 6.52 16.04
N ASP A 91 2.64 6.57 14.98
CA ASP A 91 2.56 7.55 13.91
C ASP A 91 2.47 6.91 12.52
N GLU A 92 2.05 5.64 12.44
CA GLU A 92 1.87 4.93 11.19
C GLU A 92 0.61 5.36 10.45
N PHE A 93 0.72 5.48 9.13
CA PHE A 93 -0.42 5.64 8.21
C PHE A 93 -0.42 4.59 7.09
N LEU A 94 0.59 3.73 7.04
CA LEU A 94 0.67 2.57 6.15
C LEU A 94 0.74 1.30 6.97
N SER A 95 0.02 0.27 6.55
CA SER A 95 0.24 -1.08 7.07
C SER A 95 1.50 -1.67 6.44
N SER A 96 2.54 -1.88 7.23
CA SER A 96 3.76 -2.57 6.80
C SER A 96 3.43 -3.90 6.14
N ALA A 97 2.64 -4.74 6.81
CA ALA A 97 2.40 -6.11 6.36
C ALA A 97 1.50 -6.16 5.12
N LEU A 98 0.47 -5.31 5.07
CA LEU A 98 -0.46 -5.32 3.94
C LEU A 98 0.06 -4.57 2.72
N CYS A 99 0.89 -3.53 2.89
CA CYS A 99 1.60 -2.91 1.75
C CYS A 99 2.59 -3.90 1.12
N GLU A 100 3.24 -4.74 1.91
CA GLU A 100 4.10 -5.81 1.40
C GLU A 100 3.30 -6.87 0.63
N ALA A 101 2.19 -7.33 1.19
CA ALA A 101 1.29 -8.26 0.49
C ALA A 101 0.78 -7.66 -0.82
N LEU A 102 0.37 -6.39 -0.82
CA LEU A 102 -0.04 -5.68 -2.02
C LEU A 102 1.10 -5.56 -3.06
N CYS A 103 2.31 -5.25 -2.61
CA CYS A 103 3.50 -5.20 -3.46
C CYS A 103 3.76 -6.56 -4.13
N MET A 104 3.68 -7.66 -3.38
CA MET A 104 3.86 -9.00 -3.92
C MET A 104 2.73 -9.39 -4.88
N ALA A 105 1.48 -9.03 -4.58
CA ALA A 105 0.36 -9.20 -5.50
C ALA A 105 0.58 -8.47 -6.84
N ARG A 106 1.19 -7.29 -6.79
CA ARG A 106 1.48 -6.46 -7.96
C ARG A 106 2.69 -6.94 -8.77
N CYS A 107 3.73 -7.43 -8.10
CA CYS A 107 5.00 -7.80 -8.71
C CYS A 107 5.05 -9.25 -9.22
N ASP A 108 4.37 -10.17 -8.53
CA ASP A 108 4.30 -11.59 -8.90
C ASP A 108 2.88 -12.15 -8.68
N PRO A 109 1.91 -11.74 -9.52
CA PRO A 109 0.53 -12.20 -9.41
C PRO A 109 0.39 -13.72 -9.61
N ALA A 110 1.31 -14.35 -10.34
CA ALA A 110 1.28 -15.78 -10.63
C ALA A 110 1.55 -16.61 -9.36
N SER A 111 2.54 -16.22 -8.55
CA SER A 111 2.89 -16.92 -7.31
C SER A 111 2.17 -16.38 -6.07
N PHE A 112 1.51 -15.22 -6.18
CA PHE A 112 0.96 -14.49 -5.03
C PHE A 112 0.11 -15.35 -4.09
N ARG A 113 -0.81 -16.16 -4.62
CA ARG A 113 -1.70 -16.97 -3.77
C ARG A 113 -0.92 -17.96 -2.89
N GLN A 114 0.08 -18.62 -3.45
CA GLN A 114 0.92 -19.57 -2.71
C GLN A 114 1.80 -18.82 -1.69
N TRP A 115 2.40 -17.70 -2.10
CA TRP A 115 3.21 -16.86 -1.22
C TRP A 115 2.37 -16.33 -0.04
N PHE A 116 1.18 -15.79 -0.32
CA PHE A 116 0.29 -15.20 0.69
C PHE A 116 -0.16 -16.23 1.73
N ALA A 117 -0.50 -17.45 1.30
CA ALA A 117 -0.86 -18.54 2.20
C ALA A 117 0.29 -18.92 3.15
N ALA A 118 1.54 -18.63 2.78
CA ALA A 118 2.70 -18.88 3.61
C ALA A 118 3.10 -17.65 4.46
N PHE A 119 2.82 -16.44 3.95
CA PHE A 119 3.06 -15.16 4.62
C PHE A 119 2.05 -14.88 5.74
N LEU A 120 0.75 -15.07 5.48
CA LEU A 120 -0.35 -14.90 6.44
C LEU A 120 -1.21 -16.18 6.52
N PRO A 121 -0.66 -17.28 7.06
CA PRO A 121 -1.28 -18.60 7.01
C PRO A 121 -2.60 -18.73 7.80
N ARG A 122 -2.88 -17.77 8.69
CA ARG A 122 -4.01 -17.79 9.62
C ARG A 122 -5.01 -16.66 9.36
N THR A 123 -5.16 -16.29 8.09
CA THR A 123 -6.06 -15.20 7.67
C THR A 123 -7.52 -15.52 7.98
N ALA A 124 -7.95 -16.78 7.77
CA ALA A 124 -9.33 -17.22 8.08
C ALA A 124 -9.67 -17.07 9.58
N GLU A 125 -8.69 -17.25 10.46
CA GLU A 125 -8.80 -17.06 11.91
C GLU A 125 -8.57 -15.61 12.35
N ARG A 126 -8.44 -14.66 11.40
CA ARG A 126 -8.16 -13.24 11.67
C ARG A 126 -6.87 -13.03 12.45
N GLN A 127 -5.80 -13.76 12.10
CA GLN A 127 -4.48 -13.62 12.71
C GLN A 127 -3.41 -13.20 11.70
N PRO A 128 -2.50 -12.29 12.07
CA PRO A 128 -2.43 -11.56 13.36
C PRO A 128 -3.59 -10.58 13.56
N ALA A 129 -4.15 -10.53 14.77
CA ALA A 129 -5.37 -9.76 15.06
C ALA A 129 -5.23 -8.25 14.74
N THR A 130 -4.01 -7.71 14.86
CA THR A 130 -3.71 -6.30 14.57
C THR A 130 -4.05 -5.88 13.14
N LEU A 131 -3.98 -6.79 12.17
CA LEU A 131 -4.34 -6.53 10.76
C LEU A 131 -5.84 -6.50 10.50
N PHE A 132 -6.64 -7.02 11.43
CA PHE A 132 -8.09 -7.11 11.30
C PHE A 132 -8.81 -6.14 12.25
N THR A 133 -8.15 -5.60 13.26
CA THR A 133 -8.73 -4.68 14.24
C THR A 133 -8.36 -3.22 13.90
N PRO A 134 -9.33 -2.30 13.78
CA PRO A 134 -9.05 -0.88 13.56
C PRO A 134 -8.10 -0.28 14.59
N ALA A 135 -7.16 0.54 14.12
CA ALA A 135 -6.29 1.32 14.98
C ALA A 135 -7.12 2.37 15.73
N THR A 136 -6.83 2.56 17.02
CA THR A 136 -7.48 3.57 17.85
C THR A 136 -6.70 4.88 17.77
N VAL A 137 -7.38 5.98 17.46
CA VAL A 137 -6.79 7.32 17.40
C VAL A 137 -7.17 8.08 18.67
N SER A 138 -6.19 8.31 19.55
CA SER A 138 -6.44 8.93 20.85
C SER A 138 -6.60 10.44 20.80
N ASP A 139 -5.88 11.11 19.90
CA ASP A 139 -5.94 12.56 19.68
C ASP A 139 -5.77 12.86 18.19
N ARG A 140 -6.80 13.44 17.57
CA ARG A 140 -6.81 13.77 16.14
C ARG A 140 -6.28 15.16 15.82
N SER A 141 -6.05 15.98 16.85
CA SER A 141 -5.40 17.29 16.69
C SER A 141 -3.87 17.18 16.67
N ASP A 142 -3.32 16.07 17.18
CA ASP A 142 -1.91 15.76 17.02
C ASP A 142 -1.64 15.21 15.62
N GLY A 143 -0.79 15.92 14.86
CA GLY A 143 -0.52 15.58 13.47
C GLY A 143 0.17 14.23 13.25
N LYS A 144 0.79 13.63 14.27
CA LYS A 144 1.34 12.28 14.17
C LYS A 144 0.32 11.23 14.55
N ILE A 145 -0.42 11.40 15.64
CA ILE A 145 -1.41 10.41 16.06
C ILE A 145 -2.56 10.34 15.05
N ALA A 146 -2.93 11.46 14.42
CA ALA A 146 -3.91 11.50 13.33
C ALA A 146 -3.54 10.59 12.13
N HIS A 147 -2.26 10.23 11.97
CA HIS A 147 -1.83 9.26 10.95
C HIS A 147 -2.54 7.91 11.06
N LEU A 148 -2.97 7.51 12.27
CA LEU A 148 -3.63 6.23 12.51
C LEU A 148 -5.00 6.11 11.82
N ASP A 149 -5.68 7.23 11.51
CA ASP A 149 -6.85 7.19 10.62
C ASP A 149 -6.41 6.81 9.19
N GLY A 150 -5.26 7.33 8.73
CA GLY A 150 -4.65 6.92 7.46
C GLY A 150 -4.20 5.46 7.46
N LEU A 151 -3.75 4.92 8.59
CA LEU A 151 -3.44 3.49 8.73
C LEU A 151 -4.68 2.63 8.52
N ASN A 152 -5.82 3.03 9.10
CA ASN A 152 -7.08 2.36 8.85
C ASN A 152 -7.45 2.43 7.35
N LEU A 153 -7.35 3.60 6.72
CA LEU A 153 -7.65 3.72 5.28
C LEU A 153 -6.70 2.89 4.40
N SER A 154 -5.40 2.87 4.69
CA SER A 154 -4.43 2.08 3.93
C SER A 154 -4.63 0.57 4.12
N ARG A 155 -5.01 0.12 5.33
CA ARG A 155 -5.44 -1.27 5.57
C ARG A 155 -6.68 -1.63 4.76
N ALA A 156 -7.69 -0.75 4.74
CA ALA A 156 -8.89 -0.96 3.94
C ALA A 156 -8.58 -1.09 2.44
N TRP A 157 -7.74 -0.19 1.92
CA TRP A 157 -7.26 -0.24 0.55
C TRP A 157 -6.52 -1.54 0.22
N CYS A 158 -5.53 -1.92 1.03
CA CYS A 158 -4.75 -3.13 0.78
C CYS A 158 -5.63 -4.38 0.85
N TRP A 159 -6.47 -4.51 1.87
CA TRP A 159 -7.36 -5.67 2.02
C TRP A 159 -8.32 -5.82 0.84
N ARG A 160 -9.00 -4.75 0.41
CA ARG A 160 -9.89 -4.80 -0.77
C ARG A 160 -9.16 -5.27 -2.02
N THR A 161 -7.97 -4.73 -2.25
CA THR A 161 -7.18 -5.04 -3.43
C THR A 161 -6.75 -6.51 -3.44
N ILE A 162 -6.20 -7.02 -2.33
CA ILE A 162 -5.68 -8.40 -2.29
C ILE A 162 -6.78 -9.46 -2.14
N ALA A 163 -7.95 -9.12 -1.57
CA ALA A 163 -9.05 -10.06 -1.33
C ALA A 163 -9.52 -10.79 -2.60
N LEU A 164 -9.45 -10.12 -3.76
CA LEU A 164 -9.83 -10.69 -5.06
C LEU A 164 -8.97 -11.89 -5.45
N LEU A 165 -7.74 -11.94 -4.96
CA LEU A 165 -6.76 -12.98 -5.25
C LEU A 165 -6.85 -14.15 -4.25
N LEU A 166 -7.58 -13.98 -3.15
CA LEU A 166 -7.71 -14.96 -2.07
C LEU A 166 -8.80 -16.01 -2.36
N PRO A 167 -8.76 -17.19 -1.70
CA PRO A 167 -9.88 -18.14 -1.65
C PRO A 167 -11.11 -17.53 -0.94
N ALA A 168 -12.27 -18.18 -1.07
CA ALA A 168 -13.55 -17.60 -0.66
C ALA A 168 -13.60 -17.20 0.82
N THR A 169 -13.15 -18.07 1.73
CA THR A 169 -13.18 -17.81 3.18
C THR A 169 -12.28 -16.64 3.56
N GLU A 170 -11.02 -16.64 3.13
CA GLU A 170 -10.08 -15.56 3.43
C GLU A 170 -10.49 -14.25 2.74
N ARG A 171 -11.10 -14.32 1.55
CA ARG A 171 -11.68 -13.16 0.86
C ARG A 171 -12.79 -12.51 1.69
N GLU A 172 -13.73 -13.31 2.20
CA GLU A 172 -14.80 -12.78 3.06
C GLU A 172 -14.24 -12.11 4.31
N VAL A 173 -13.25 -12.74 4.95
CA VAL A 173 -12.58 -12.15 6.13
C VAL A 173 -11.85 -10.85 5.79
N ALA A 174 -11.15 -10.81 4.65
CA ALA A 174 -10.42 -9.63 4.18
C ALA A 174 -11.35 -8.46 3.86
N LEU A 175 -12.46 -8.71 3.14
CA LEU A 175 -13.43 -7.67 2.79
C LEU A 175 -14.12 -7.11 4.04
N ASP A 176 -14.52 -7.97 4.96
CA ASP A 176 -15.08 -7.52 6.24
C ASP A 176 -14.06 -6.72 7.08
N ALA A 177 -12.77 -7.07 7.05
CA ALA A 177 -11.72 -6.25 7.66
C ALA A 177 -11.59 -4.88 7.00
N ALA A 178 -11.62 -4.84 5.67
CA ALA A 178 -11.56 -3.59 4.95
C ALA A 178 -12.72 -2.66 5.31
N ASP A 179 -13.95 -3.18 5.39
CA ASP A 179 -15.12 -2.39 5.73
C ASP A 179 -15.07 -1.86 7.17
N ARG A 180 -14.57 -2.67 8.12
CA ARG A 180 -14.38 -2.22 9.51
C ARG A 180 -13.32 -1.13 9.64
N HIS A 181 -12.20 -1.26 8.91
CA HIS A 181 -11.18 -0.23 8.87
C HIS A 181 -11.68 1.06 8.20
N LEU A 182 -12.37 0.94 7.07
CA LEU A 182 -12.95 2.06 6.35
C LEU A 182 -13.98 2.78 7.23
N GLY A 183 -14.91 2.04 7.85
CA GLY A 183 -15.92 2.61 8.75
C GLY A 183 -15.33 3.31 9.97
N ALA A 184 -14.16 2.87 10.46
CA ALA A 184 -13.48 3.51 11.57
C ALA A 184 -12.84 4.86 11.21
N ALA A 185 -12.42 5.06 9.95
CA ALA A 185 -11.69 6.26 9.52
C ALA A 185 -12.54 7.24 8.70
N MET A 186 -13.50 6.78 7.91
CA MET A 186 -14.33 7.61 7.03
C MET A 186 -15.04 8.79 7.74
N PRO A 187 -15.59 8.64 8.96
CA PRO A 187 -16.20 9.75 9.68
C PRO A 187 -15.21 10.87 10.08
N HIS A 188 -13.90 10.62 9.98
CA HIS A 188 -12.84 11.51 10.45
C HIS A 188 -12.02 12.13 9.33
N LEU A 189 -12.50 12.02 8.07
CA LEU A 189 -11.85 12.64 6.92
C LEU A 189 -11.87 14.17 6.93
N SER A 190 -12.74 14.77 7.74
CA SER A 190 -12.92 16.22 7.89
C SER A 190 -12.92 16.63 9.36
N GLY A 191 -12.13 17.64 9.73
CA GLY A 191 -12.09 18.26 11.04
C GLY A 191 -10.86 19.14 11.27
N ASP A 192 -9.66 18.61 11.02
CA ASP A 192 -8.37 19.30 11.27
C ASP A 192 -7.45 19.16 10.05
N TYR A 193 -6.82 20.26 9.66
CA TYR A 193 -5.89 20.34 8.52
C TYR A 193 -4.81 19.25 8.58
N ALA A 194 -4.37 18.87 9.79
CA ALA A 194 -3.35 17.86 10.00
C ALA A 194 -3.67 16.49 9.34
N GLY A 195 -4.95 16.13 9.21
CA GLY A 195 -5.40 14.93 8.49
C GLY A 195 -5.97 15.22 7.09
N GLU A 196 -6.77 16.27 6.96
CA GLU A 196 -7.62 16.51 5.78
C GLU A 196 -6.88 16.53 4.44
N HIS A 197 -5.67 17.12 4.40
CA HIS A 197 -4.98 17.38 3.14
C HIS A 197 -4.43 16.12 2.45
N TRP A 198 -4.33 14.99 3.16
CA TRP A 198 -3.79 13.75 2.61
C TRP A 198 -4.68 12.52 2.85
N LEU A 199 -5.51 12.49 3.91
CA LEU A 199 -6.39 11.35 4.19
C LEU A 199 -7.37 11.06 3.05
N ALA A 200 -7.85 12.09 2.35
CA ALA A 200 -8.73 11.93 1.20
C ALA A 200 -8.10 11.07 0.08
N THR A 201 -6.78 11.11 -0.09
CA THR A 201 -6.09 10.29 -1.10
C THR A 201 -6.17 8.79 -0.76
N PHE A 202 -5.98 8.44 0.51
CA PHE A 202 -6.13 7.06 0.98
C PHE A 202 -7.58 6.59 0.99
N ALA A 203 -8.53 7.46 1.32
CA ALA A 203 -9.95 7.17 1.20
C ALA A 203 -10.32 6.86 -0.25
N LEU A 204 -9.83 7.64 -1.22
CA LEU A 204 -10.07 7.40 -2.64
C LEU A 204 -9.49 6.05 -3.10
N LEU A 205 -8.26 5.72 -2.68
CA LEU A 205 -7.65 4.40 -2.96
C LEU A 205 -8.53 3.26 -2.41
N ALA A 206 -9.04 3.39 -1.18
CA ALA A 206 -9.90 2.38 -0.57
C ALA A 206 -11.27 2.26 -1.27
N LEU A 207 -11.88 3.38 -1.65
CA LEU A 207 -13.19 3.42 -2.28
C LEU A 207 -13.17 2.96 -3.74
N LEU A 208 -12.12 3.30 -4.50
CA LEU A 208 -11.97 2.88 -5.91
C LEU A 208 -11.38 1.48 -6.08
N SER A 209 -10.99 0.82 -4.99
CA SER A 209 -10.56 -0.58 -5.05
C SER A 209 -11.70 -1.50 -5.48
N PRO A 210 -11.43 -2.55 -6.26
CA PRO A 210 -12.49 -3.47 -6.66
C PRO A 210 -13.02 -4.23 -5.43
N GLY A 211 -14.33 -4.46 -5.39
CA GLY A 211 -15.02 -5.05 -4.22
C GLY A 211 -15.71 -4.03 -3.31
N SER A 212 -15.58 -2.73 -3.58
CA SER A 212 -16.54 -1.72 -3.09
C SER A 212 -17.92 -2.02 -3.68
N ALA A 213 -18.95 -2.10 -2.83
CA ALA A 213 -20.34 -2.28 -3.26
C ALA A 213 -20.81 -1.18 -4.23
#